data_AF-A0A3N5TXE3-F1
#
_entry.id   AF-A0A3N5TXE3-F1
#
_cell.length_a   1.000
_cell.length_b   1.000
_cell.length_c   1.000
_cell.angle_alpha   90.00
_cell.angle_beta   90.00
_cell.angle_gamma   90.00
#
_symmetry.space_group_name_H-M   'P 1'
#
loop_
_entity.id
_entity.type
_entity.pdbx_description
1 polymer ?
#
loop_
_entity_poly.entity_id
_entity_poly.type
_entity_poly.pdbx_seq_one_letter_code
_entity_poly.pdbx_strand_id
1 'polypeptide(L)'
;MMGRIDTPVRKVLNYAADLFLKTYPVVYVHTVIGTDSGGRLAVKGLFISDDEQGFRQAAELSLKVNFEILDKPLKKVVVWMDPAEFRSAWLCNKSIYRTRMAIADKGELIVLAPAMKEFGEDPQIDSLIRKYGYHGTPRVLAWVKENEDLRDNLSAAAHLIHGSTEGRFKVTYCPGALTKEEIEKAGYTYEDLSSMMKKYDPEKLKDGFNTMPDGEEIYFISRPALGLWAWKGKLGD
;
A
#
# COMPACT_ATOMS: atom_id res chain seq x y z
N MET A 1 -2.42 12.55 1.91
CA MET A 1 -1.08 12.45 1.30
C MET A 1 -1.15 11.62 0.03
N MET A 2 -1.54 10.34 0.11
CA MET A 2 -1.69 9.51 -1.10
C MET A 2 -2.70 10.11 -2.06
N GLY A 3 -2.40 9.99 -3.35
CA GLY A 3 -3.33 10.40 -4.38
C GLY A 3 -3.40 11.90 -4.65
N ARG A 4 -2.56 12.70 -4.00
CA ARG A 4 -2.43 14.14 -4.24
C ARG A 4 -1.12 14.42 -4.96
N ILE A 5 -1.17 15.26 -5.98
CA ILE A 5 0.01 15.64 -6.79
C ILE A 5 0.93 16.54 -5.95
N ASP A 6 0.37 17.54 -5.28
CA ASP A 6 1.12 18.45 -4.44
C ASP A 6 1.18 17.95 -2.99
N THR A 7 2.39 17.60 -2.53
CA THR A 7 2.65 17.08 -1.18
C THR A 7 3.93 17.68 -0.62
N PRO A 8 4.10 17.76 0.71
CA PRO A 8 5.35 18.25 1.31
C PRO A 8 6.59 17.51 0.81
N VAL A 9 6.53 16.19 0.65
CA VAL A 9 7.64 15.38 0.13
C VAL A 9 7.96 15.73 -1.32
N ARG A 10 6.93 15.92 -2.17
CA ARG A 10 7.12 16.37 -3.56
C ARG A 10 7.74 17.76 -3.63
N LYS A 11 7.35 18.69 -2.74
CA LYS A 11 7.93 20.04 -2.65
C LYS A 11 9.42 19.99 -2.30
N VAL A 12 9.80 19.16 -1.34
CA VAL A 12 11.23 18.96 -0.99
C VAL A 12 12.01 18.42 -2.19
N LEU A 13 11.45 17.44 -2.91
CA LEU A 13 12.11 16.87 -4.09
C LEU A 13 12.23 17.88 -5.24
N ASN A 14 11.20 18.70 -5.50
CA ASN A 14 11.26 19.78 -6.49
C ASN A 14 12.32 20.81 -6.11
N TYR A 15 12.33 21.24 -4.85
CA TYR A 15 13.32 22.18 -4.34
C TYR A 15 14.76 21.68 -4.50
N ALA A 16 15.02 20.40 -4.18
CA ALA A 16 16.33 19.79 -4.37
C ALA A 16 16.72 19.71 -5.86
N ALA A 17 15.80 19.32 -6.74
CA ALA A 17 16.04 19.30 -8.17
C ALA A 17 16.36 20.70 -8.72
N ASP A 18 15.60 21.72 -8.30
CA ASP A 18 15.81 23.11 -8.67
C ASP A 18 17.17 23.66 -8.22
N LEU A 19 17.63 23.25 -7.03
CA LEU A 19 18.86 23.75 -6.44
C LEU A 19 20.10 23.07 -7.01
N PHE A 20 20.03 21.77 -7.29
CA PHE A 20 21.22 20.95 -7.58
C PHE A 20 21.30 20.42 -9.02
N LEU A 21 20.18 20.36 -9.75
CA LEU A 21 20.14 19.68 -11.05
C LEU A 21 20.07 20.64 -12.26
N LYS A 22 19.81 21.94 -12.05
CA LYS A 22 19.66 22.92 -13.14
C LYS A 22 20.87 23.07 -14.07
N THR A 23 22.07 22.75 -13.59
CA THR A 23 23.29 22.80 -14.40
C THR A 23 23.49 21.57 -15.30
N TYR A 24 22.65 20.54 -15.14
CA TYR A 24 22.72 19.30 -15.88
C TYR A 24 21.57 19.21 -16.89
N PRO A 25 21.78 18.64 -18.09
CA PRO A 25 20.72 18.43 -19.06
C PRO A 25 19.88 17.20 -18.70
N VAL A 26 19.13 17.28 -17.58
CA VAL A 26 18.29 16.19 -17.10
C VAL A 26 16.98 16.15 -17.90
N VAL A 27 16.68 14.98 -18.47
CA VAL A 27 15.39 14.70 -19.10
C VAL A 27 14.67 13.65 -18.27
N TYR A 28 13.43 13.94 -17.90
CA TYR A 28 12.54 13.03 -17.20
C TYR A 28 11.63 12.31 -18.20
N VAL A 29 11.57 10.99 -18.07
CA VAL A 29 10.69 10.12 -18.87
C VAL A 29 9.75 9.39 -17.93
N HIS A 30 8.48 9.79 -17.91
CA HIS A 30 7.46 9.20 -17.05
C HIS A 30 6.51 8.35 -17.87
N THR A 31 6.30 7.10 -17.43
CA THR A 31 5.26 6.21 -17.98
C THR A 31 4.13 6.06 -16.98
N VAL A 32 2.90 6.13 -17.47
CA VAL A 32 1.70 5.77 -16.70
C VAL A 32 1.27 4.39 -17.13
N ILE A 33 1.27 3.44 -16.20
CA ILE A 33 0.86 2.06 -16.44
C ILE A 33 -0.51 1.82 -15.81
N GLY A 34 -1.40 1.17 -16.55
CA GLY A 34 -2.71 0.76 -16.05
C GLY A 34 -3.24 -0.45 -16.80
N THR A 35 -4.39 -0.94 -16.39
CA THR A 35 -5.00 -2.14 -16.98
C THR A 35 -5.77 -1.78 -18.26
N ASP A 36 -5.62 -2.56 -19.33
CA ASP A 36 -6.44 -2.48 -20.55
C ASP A 36 -7.81 -3.14 -20.37
N SER A 37 -8.68 -3.05 -21.38
CA SER A 37 -10.02 -3.67 -21.34
C SER A 37 -10.00 -5.19 -21.25
N GLY A 38 -8.84 -5.82 -21.52
CA GLY A 38 -8.63 -7.26 -21.41
C GLY A 38 -7.95 -7.68 -20.10
N GLY A 39 -7.77 -6.78 -19.13
CA GLY A 39 -7.15 -7.11 -17.85
C GLY A 39 -5.61 -7.12 -17.86
N ARG A 40 -4.95 -6.69 -18.94
CA ARG A 40 -3.49 -6.72 -19.09
C ARG A 40 -2.88 -5.35 -18.80
N LEU A 41 -1.62 -5.34 -18.35
CA LEU A 41 -0.89 -4.08 -18.16
C LEU A 41 -0.56 -3.44 -19.51
N ALA A 42 -0.81 -2.14 -19.60
CA ALA A 42 -0.53 -1.34 -20.78
C ALA A 42 -0.04 0.06 -20.38
N VAL A 43 0.82 0.63 -21.23
CA VAL A 43 1.19 2.05 -21.14
C VAL A 43 -0.04 2.88 -21.51
N LYS A 44 -0.48 3.73 -20.59
CA LYS A 44 -1.59 4.67 -20.76
C LYS A 44 -1.10 6.06 -21.21
N GLY A 45 0.15 6.40 -20.90
CA GLY A 45 0.76 7.65 -21.33
C GLY A 45 2.28 7.63 -21.15
N LEU A 46 2.95 8.42 -21.99
CA LEU A 46 4.37 8.70 -21.95
C LEU A 46 4.55 10.23 -21.92
N PHE A 47 5.20 10.74 -20.88
CA PHE A 47 5.41 12.16 -20.67
C PHE A 47 6.92 12.40 -20.56
N ILE A 48 7.45 13.19 -21.49
CA ILE A 48 8.87 13.52 -21.56
C ILE A 48 8.98 15.03 -21.32
N SER A 49 9.77 15.41 -20.33
CA SER A 49 10.00 16.81 -19.96
C SER A 49 11.42 17.00 -19.42
N ASP A 50 11.87 18.24 -19.33
CA ASP A 50 13.06 18.68 -18.60
C ASP A 50 12.70 19.38 -17.28
N ASP A 51 11.40 19.47 -16.95
CA ASP A 51 10.86 20.13 -15.76
C ASP A 51 9.78 19.30 -15.02
N GLU A 52 9.16 19.91 -14.00
CA GLU A 52 8.12 19.26 -13.19
C GLU A 52 6.79 19.00 -13.93
N GLN A 53 6.56 19.60 -15.11
CA GLN A 53 5.28 19.48 -15.80
C GLN A 53 5.04 18.06 -16.29
N GLY A 54 6.09 17.36 -16.74
CA GLY A 54 5.96 15.96 -17.15
C GLY A 54 5.49 15.05 -16.00
N PHE A 55 5.95 15.30 -14.77
CA PHE A 55 5.42 14.62 -13.58
C PHE A 55 3.96 14.97 -13.33
N ARG A 56 3.59 16.26 -13.40
CA ARG A 56 2.20 16.71 -13.15
C ARG A 56 1.23 16.07 -14.13
N GLN A 57 1.52 16.12 -15.43
CA GLN A 57 0.68 15.53 -16.47
C GLN A 57 0.57 14.00 -16.32
N ALA A 58 1.68 13.32 -16.00
CA ALA A 58 1.66 11.88 -15.71
C ALA A 58 0.81 11.56 -14.48
N ALA A 59 0.92 12.34 -13.41
CA ALA A 59 0.16 12.15 -12.17
C ALA A 59 -1.34 12.42 -12.37
N GLU A 60 -1.72 13.43 -13.17
CA GLU A 60 -3.11 13.69 -13.55
C GLU A 60 -3.72 12.55 -14.37
N LEU A 61 -2.96 11.96 -15.31
CA LEU A 61 -3.42 10.77 -16.02
C LEU A 61 -3.51 9.56 -15.07
N SER A 62 -2.52 9.36 -14.21
CA SER A 62 -2.52 8.28 -13.22
C SER A 62 -3.75 8.36 -12.31
N LEU A 63 -4.13 9.56 -11.85
CA LEU A 63 -5.35 9.75 -11.08
C LEU A 63 -6.60 9.25 -11.81
N LYS A 64 -6.68 9.41 -13.14
CA LYS A 64 -7.84 8.96 -13.93
C LYS A 64 -7.87 7.44 -14.17
N VAL A 65 -6.71 6.80 -14.23
CA VAL A 65 -6.59 5.38 -14.67
C VAL A 65 -6.17 4.41 -13.57
N ASN A 66 -5.71 4.92 -12.42
CA ASN A 66 -5.23 4.13 -11.30
C ASN A 66 -6.02 4.34 -10.00
N PHE A 67 -7.00 5.25 -9.99
CA PHE A 67 -7.92 5.35 -8.84
C PHE A 67 -9.19 4.56 -9.08
N GLU A 68 -9.60 3.86 -8.04
CA GLU A 68 -10.90 3.24 -7.93
C GLU A 68 -11.73 4.01 -6.91
N ILE A 69 -12.76 4.70 -7.38
CA ILE A 69 -13.66 5.53 -6.55
C ILE A 69 -14.98 4.78 -6.36
N LEU A 70 -15.18 4.27 -5.16
CA LEU A 70 -16.32 3.43 -4.79
C LEU A 70 -17.48 4.28 -4.24
N ASP A 71 -18.72 3.85 -4.50
CA ASP A 71 -19.91 4.53 -3.98
C ASP A 71 -20.12 4.31 -2.47
N LYS A 72 -19.65 3.19 -1.94
CA LYS A 72 -19.83 2.77 -0.54
C LYS A 72 -18.52 2.26 0.05
N PRO A 73 -18.30 2.43 1.36
CA PRO A 73 -17.13 1.87 2.03
C PRO A 73 -17.18 0.33 2.05
N LEU A 74 -16.01 -0.30 1.93
CA LEU A 74 -15.86 -1.75 1.87
C LEU A 74 -15.83 -2.36 3.28
N LYS A 75 -16.63 -3.40 3.50
CA LYS A 75 -16.66 -4.12 4.78
C LYS A 75 -15.56 -5.18 4.90
N LYS A 76 -15.25 -5.87 3.80
CA LYS A 76 -14.24 -6.92 3.73
C LYS A 76 -13.47 -6.84 2.42
N VAL A 77 -12.16 -6.75 2.51
CA VAL A 77 -11.25 -6.67 1.37
C VAL A 77 -10.26 -7.82 1.44
N VAL A 78 -10.07 -8.52 0.33
CA VAL A 78 -9.05 -9.56 0.18
C VAL A 78 -8.05 -9.07 -0.85
N VAL A 79 -6.78 -9.02 -0.46
CA VAL A 79 -5.69 -8.57 -1.34
C VAL A 79 -4.72 -9.70 -1.57
N TRP A 80 -4.45 -9.98 -2.84
CA TRP A 80 -3.41 -10.89 -3.26
C TRP A 80 -2.08 -10.18 -3.41
N MET A 81 -1.03 -10.77 -2.85
CA MET A 81 0.35 -10.31 -2.98
C MET A 81 1.11 -11.28 -3.88
N ASP A 82 1.37 -10.85 -5.11
CA ASP A 82 2.12 -11.63 -6.10
C ASP A 82 3.48 -12.11 -5.52
N PRO A 83 3.73 -13.43 -5.44
CA PRO A 83 4.99 -13.98 -4.92
C PRO A 83 6.26 -13.43 -5.60
N ALA A 84 6.16 -12.98 -6.85
CA ALA A 84 7.28 -12.43 -7.60
C ALA A 84 7.65 -11.01 -7.15
N GLU A 85 6.70 -10.24 -6.63
CA GLU A 85 6.90 -8.83 -6.25
C GLU A 85 6.99 -8.64 -4.73
N PHE A 86 6.21 -9.38 -3.93
CA PHE A 86 5.95 -9.05 -2.54
C PHE A 86 6.61 -10.02 -1.56
N ARG A 87 7.86 -9.72 -1.16
CA ARG A 87 8.65 -10.60 -0.28
C ARG A 87 8.75 -10.15 1.18
N SER A 88 8.34 -8.92 1.48
CA SER A 88 8.40 -8.33 2.82
C SER A 88 7.08 -7.66 3.22
N ALA A 89 6.86 -7.47 4.53
CA ALA A 89 5.75 -6.65 5.02
C ALA A 89 5.87 -5.19 4.54
N TRP A 90 7.08 -4.69 4.33
CA TRP A 90 7.35 -3.37 3.75
C TRP A 90 6.61 -3.16 2.43
N LEU A 91 6.67 -4.17 1.55
CA LEU A 91 5.98 -4.17 0.27
C LEU A 91 4.50 -4.54 0.43
N CYS A 92 4.18 -5.57 1.23
CA CYS A 92 2.80 -6.06 1.40
C CYS A 92 1.87 -5.01 2.04
N ASN A 93 2.38 -4.13 2.91
CA ASN A 93 1.61 -3.05 3.52
C ASN A 93 1.04 -2.05 2.49
N LYS A 94 1.45 -2.11 1.21
CA LYS A 94 0.73 -1.47 0.10
C LYS A 94 -0.77 -1.79 0.13
N SER A 95 -1.16 -3.01 0.51
CA SER A 95 -2.57 -3.36 0.73
C SER A 95 -3.25 -2.42 1.70
N ILE A 96 -2.62 -2.09 2.81
CA ILE A 96 -3.20 -1.30 3.89
C ILE A 96 -3.35 0.15 3.43
N TYR A 97 -2.25 0.83 3.14
CA TYR A 97 -2.33 2.26 2.88
C TYR A 97 -3.05 2.56 1.57
N ARG A 98 -2.98 1.70 0.54
CA ARG A 98 -3.69 1.95 -0.71
C ARG A 98 -5.20 1.72 -0.65
N THR A 99 -5.69 0.95 0.34
CA THR A 99 -7.12 0.63 0.49
C THR A 99 -7.79 1.29 1.69
N ARG A 100 -7.01 1.88 2.61
CA ARG A 100 -7.55 2.46 3.88
C ARG A 100 -8.63 3.53 3.70
N MET A 101 -8.66 4.20 2.55
CA MET A 101 -9.67 5.21 2.23
C MET A 101 -10.97 4.59 1.70
N ALA A 102 -10.94 3.34 1.24
CA ALA A 102 -12.10 2.58 0.82
C ALA A 102 -12.70 1.74 1.96
N ILE A 103 -11.88 1.26 2.91
CA ILE A 103 -12.35 0.36 3.98
C ILE A 103 -13.19 1.11 5.04
N ALA A 104 -14.33 0.52 5.38
CA ALA A 104 -15.24 0.95 6.44
C ALA A 104 -14.58 0.87 7.82
N ASP A 105 -15.04 1.70 8.76
CA ASP A 105 -14.68 1.50 10.16
C ASP A 105 -15.29 0.17 10.65
N LYS A 106 -14.54 -0.56 11.48
CA LYS A 106 -14.76 -1.97 11.85
C LYS A 106 -14.74 -2.96 10.68
N GLY A 107 -14.22 -2.56 9.52
CA GLY A 107 -14.02 -3.45 8.39
C GLY A 107 -12.85 -4.42 8.59
N GLU A 108 -12.65 -5.28 7.59
CA GLU A 108 -11.59 -6.29 7.56
C GLU A 108 -10.77 -6.20 6.27
N LEU A 109 -9.45 -6.29 6.41
CA LEU A 109 -8.51 -6.45 5.32
C LEU A 109 -7.76 -7.77 5.52
N ILE A 110 -7.88 -8.68 4.56
CA ILE A 110 -7.15 -9.94 4.50
C ILE A 110 -6.05 -9.79 3.45
N VAL A 111 -4.81 -10.10 3.85
CA VAL A 111 -3.63 -10.03 2.98
C VAL A 111 -3.09 -11.43 2.76
N LEU A 112 -3.24 -11.95 1.55
CA LEU A 112 -2.72 -13.24 1.12
C LEU A 112 -1.28 -13.04 0.62
N ALA A 113 -0.29 -13.43 1.42
CA ALA A 113 1.12 -13.07 1.23
C ALA A 113 2.07 -14.30 1.18
N PRO A 114 1.98 -15.13 0.13
CA PRO A 114 2.70 -16.40 0.03
C PRO A 114 4.23 -16.30 0.04
N ALA A 115 4.81 -15.19 -0.44
CA ALA A 115 6.27 -15.02 -0.47
C ALA A 115 6.80 -14.14 0.66
N MET A 116 5.94 -13.66 1.56
CA MET A 116 6.35 -12.79 2.66
C MET A 116 7.11 -13.57 3.72
N LYS A 117 8.40 -13.26 3.86
CA LYS A 117 9.36 -13.94 4.74
C LYS A 117 10.09 -13.03 5.73
N GLU A 118 9.90 -11.73 5.59
CA GLU A 118 10.55 -10.70 6.41
C GLU A 118 9.64 -9.47 6.52
N PHE A 119 9.95 -8.56 7.43
CA PHE A 119 9.23 -7.32 7.62
C PHE A 119 9.85 -6.16 6.84
N GLY A 120 11.17 -5.99 6.92
CA GLY A 120 11.91 -4.91 6.26
C GLY A 120 12.59 -5.35 4.96
N GLU A 121 13.01 -4.39 4.14
CA GLU A 121 13.80 -4.65 2.91
C GLU A 121 15.31 -4.74 3.18
N ASP A 122 15.74 -4.34 4.38
CA ASP A 122 17.11 -4.48 4.87
C ASP A 122 17.11 -4.93 6.35
N PRO A 123 18.23 -5.49 6.86
CA PRO A 123 18.29 -6.03 8.22
C PRO A 123 17.99 -5.02 9.34
N GLN A 124 18.32 -3.74 9.15
CA GLN A 124 18.09 -2.71 10.16
C GLN A 124 16.61 -2.36 10.24
N ILE A 125 15.97 -2.10 9.10
CA ILE A 125 14.53 -1.84 9.03
C ILE A 125 13.73 -3.06 9.51
N ASP A 126 14.14 -4.27 9.13
CA ASP A 126 13.48 -5.50 9.55
C ASP A 126 13.47 -5.65 11.08
N SER A 127 14.63 -5.47 11.72
CA SER A 127 14.77 -5.48 13.18
C SER A 127 13.90 -4.42 13.86
N LEU A 128 13.87 -3.18 13.34
CA LEU A 128 13.04 -2.10 13.87
C LEU A 128 11.55 -2.43 13.78
N ILE A 129 11.08 -2.96 12.65
CA ILE A 129 9.67 -3.31 12.50
C ILE A 129 9.30 -4.45 13.46
N ARG A 130 10.15 -5.46 13.61
CA ARG A 130 9.95 -6.56 14.57
C ARG A 130 9.93 -6.09 16.03
N LYS A 131 10.69 -5.04 16.35
CA LYS A 131 10.76 -4.44 17.68
C LYS A 131 9.51 -3.61 18.00
N TYR A 132 9.11 -2.73 17.07
CA TYR A 132 8.08 -1.73 17.34
C TYR A 132 6.67 -2.15 16.92
N GLY A 133 6.52 -2.89 15.81
CA GLY A 133 5.20 -3.24 15.27
C GLY A 133 4.35 -2.02 14.85
N TYR A 134 3.15 -2.29 14.37
CA TYR A 134 2.24 -1.31 13.77
C TYR A 134 1.14 -0.90 14.76
N HIS A 135 1.40 0.14 15.56
CA HIS A 135 0.54 0.55 16.69
C HIS A 135 -0.06 1.96 16.58
N GLY A 136 -0.21 2.48 15.37
CA GLY A 136 -0.84 3.77 15.12
C GLY A 136 0.08 4.96 15.32
N THR A 137 -0.34 6.10 14.76
CA THR A 137 0.45 7.32 14.71
C THR A 137 0.88 7.84 16.08
N PRO A 138 -0.03 7.95 17.09
CA PRO A 138 0.36 8.49 18.39
C PRO A 138 1.46 7.67 19.08
N ARG A 139 1.39 6.34 18.95
CA ARG A 139 2.36 5.44 19.59
C ARG A 139 3.71 5.50 18.90
N VAL A 140 3.74 5.49 17.57
CA VAL A 140 5.00 5.58 16.82
C VAL A 140 5.70 6.93 17.08
N LEU A 141 4.94 8.03 17.15
CA LEU A 141 5.50 9.34 17.49
C LEU A 141 6.06 9.41 18.92
N ALA A 142 5.44 8.71 19.88
CA ALA A 142 6.00 8.58 21.23
C ALA A 142 7.32 7.80 21.19
N TRP A 143 7.37 6.67 20.48
CA TRP A 143 8.59 5.87 20.36
C TRP A 143 9.74 6.62 19.69
N VAL A 144 9.48 7.43 18.66
CA VAL A 144 10.50 8.30 18.04
C VAL A 144 11.10 9.29 19.04
N LYS A 145 10.31 9.79 20.00
CA LYS A 145 10.84 10.70 21.03
C LYS A 145 11.67 9.94 22.06
N GLU A 146 11.21 8.77 22.45
CA GLU A 146 11.74 7.98 23.57
C GLU A 146 12.94 7.10 23.19
N ASN A 147 13.08 6.71 21.92
CA ASN A 147 14.05 5.70 21.48
C ASN A 147 14.94 6.23 20.36
N GLU A 148 16.26 6.19 20.57
CA GLU A 148 17.26 6.70 19.63
C GLU A 148 17.29 5.92 18.32
N ASP A 149 17.19 4.59 18.38
CA ASP A 149 17.23 3.73 17.20
C ASP A 149 16.09 4.02 16.21
N LEU A 150 14.88 4.32 16.69
CA LEU A 150 13.78 4.73 15.80
C LEU A 150 13.89 6.19 15.36
N ARG A 151 14.42 7.08 16.22
CA ARG A 151 14.66 8.50 15.90
C ARG A 151 15.65 8.67 14.76
N ASP A 152 16.68 7.84 14.73
CA ASP A 152 17.71 7.86 13.68
C ASP A 152 17.24 7.15 12.40
N ASN A 153 16.07 6.51 12.42
CA ASN A 153 15.48 5.74 11.32
C ASN A 153 14.04 6.19 11.01
N LEU A 154 13.86 7.47 10.66
CA LEU A 154 12.54 8.06 10.41
C LEU A 154 11.80 7.43 9.22
N SER A 155 12.50 6.77 8.28
CA SER A 155 11.87 5.98 7.21
C SER A 155 11.08 4.79 7.79
N ALA A 156 11.64 4.08 8.76
CA ALA A 156 10.95 3.00 9.47
C ALA A 156 9.76 3.55 10.26
N ALA A 157 9.93 4.66 10.97
CA ALA A 157 8.83 5.31 11.69
C ALA A 157 7.65 5.69 10.76
N ALA A 158 7.94 6.29 9.60
CA ALA A 158 6.94 6.60 8.59
C ALA A 158 6.23 5.33 8.07
N HIS A 159 6.99 4.25 7.87
CA HIS A 159 6.42 2.96 7.44
C HIS A 159 5.47 2.37 8.49
N LEU A 160 5.83 2.37 9.77
CA LEU A 160 4.97 1.91 10.86
C LEU A 160 3.65 2.69 10.92
N ILE A 161 3.71 4.00 10.72
CA ILE A 161 2.53 4.86 10.63
C ILE A 161 1.65 4.47 9.44
N HIS A 162 2.25 4.26 8.26
CA HIS A 162 1.50 3.92 7.05
C HIS A 162 0.90 2.52 7.07
N GLY A 163 1.57 1.55 7.70
CA GLY A 163 1.04 0.19 7.93
C GLY A 163 -0.01 0.13 9.05
N SER A 164 -0.13 1.17 9.87
CA SER A 164 -1.11 1.20 10.96
C SER A 164 -2.52 1.60 10.50
N THR A 165 -3.53 0.94 11.08
CA THR A 165 -4.94 1.17 10.73
C THR A 165 -5.58 2.34 11.49
N GLU A 166 -4.90 2.86 12.51
CA GLU A 166 -5.45 3.81 13.50
C GLU A 166 -6.70 3.25 14.20
N GLY A 167 -6.74 1.93 14.42
CA GLY A 167 -7.86 1.24 15.06
C GLY A 167 -9.14 1.19 14.21
N ARG A 168 -9.10 1.63 12.95
CA ARG A 168 -10.29 1.73 12.10
C ARG A 168 -10.76 0.38 11.57
N PHE A 169 -9.86 -0.54 11.23
CA PHE A 169 -10.21 -1.84 10.67
C PHE A 169 -9.19 -2.89 11.11
N LYS A 170 -9.60 -4.15 11.04
CA LYS A 170 -8.76 -5.30 11.36
C LYS A 170 -7.94 -5.70 10.13
N VAL A 171 -6.65 -6.01 10.33
CA VAL A 171 -5.79 -6.55 9.29
C VAL A 171 -5.42 -7.98 9.68
N THR A 172 -5.72 -8.92 8.79
CA THR A 172 -5.36 -10.32 8.89
C THR A 172 -4.30 -10.63 7.83
N TYR A 173 -3.10 -10.97 8.27
CA TYR A 173 -2.03 -11.44 7.40
C TYR A 173 -2.02 -12.97 7.32
N CYS A 174 -1.92 -13.46 6.08
CA CYS A 174 -1.73 -14.87 5.77
C CYS A 174 -0.36 -15.02 5.10
N PRO A 175 0.75 -15.03 5.88
CA PRO A 175 2.09 -15.12 5.32
C PRO A 175 2.43 -16.56 4.90
N GLY A 176 3.35 -16.71 3.95
CA GLY A 176 3.85 -18.04 3.57
C GLY A 176 5.02 -18.56 4.42
N ALA A 177 5.78 -17.68 5.08
CA ALA A 177 6.97 -18.08 5.85
C ALA A 177 7.02 -17.53 7.29
N LEU A 178 6.46 -16.35 7.56
CA LEU A 178 6.44 -15.80 8.92
C LEU A 178 5.47 -16.55 9.83
N THR A 179 5.87 -16.69 11.09
CA THR A 179 5.09 -17.39 12.12
C THR A 179 3.94 -16.54 12.65
N LYS A 180 2.97 -17.20 13.28
CA LYS A 180 1.87 -16.56 14.01
C LYS A 180 2.38 -15.52 15.01
N GLU A 181 3.36 -15.90 15.83
CA GLU A 181 3.88 -15.05 16.89
C GLU A 181 4.56 -13.79 16.34
N GLU A 182 5.28 -13.90 15.22
CA GLU A 182 5.88 -12.74 14.55
C GLU A 182 4.82 -11.76 14.04
N ILE A 183 3.76 -12.27 13.38
CA ILE A 183 2.67 -11.43 12.85
C ILE A 183 1.88 -10.76 13.98
N GLU A 184 1.53 -11.51 15.02
CA GLU A 184 0.77 -10.99 16.15
C GLU A 184 1.58 -9.97 16.97
N LYS A 185 2.88 -10.21 17.16
CA LYS A 185 3.79 -9.26 17.79
C LYS A 185 3.89 -7.95 17.00
N ALA A 186 3.82 -8.01 15.68
CA ALA A 186 3.79 -6.82 14.83
C ALA A 186 2.46 -6.06 14.91
N GLY A 187 1.43 -6.57 15.60
CA GLY A 187 0.16 -5.88 15.78
C GLY A 187 -0.93 -6.25 14.76
N TYR A 188 -0.75 -7.33 13.99
CA TYR A 188 -1.74 -7.85 13.05
C TYR A 188 -2.37 -9.16 13.55
N THR A 189 -3.49 -9.56 12.94
CA THR A 189 -4.03 -10.92 13.13
C THR A 189 -3.35 -11.87 12.16
N TYR A 190 -3.04 -13.09 12.63
CA TYR A 190 -2.53 -14.17 11.78
C TYR A 190 -3.66 -15.12 11.36
N GLU A 191 -3.64 -15.59 10.12
CA GLU A 191 -4.37 -16.77 9.67
C GLU A 191 -3.48 -17.67 8.80
N ASP A 192 -3.80 -18.96 8.74
CA ASP A 192 -3.08 -19.91 7.89
C ASP A 192 -3.33 -19.64 6.40
N LEU A 193 -2.25 -19.48 5.63
CA LEU A 193 -2.33 -19.18 4.20
C LEU A 193 -3.04 -20.28 3.41
N SER A 194 -2.75 -21.56 3.68
CA SER A 194 -3.33 -22.67 2.92
C SER A 194 -4.84 -22.76 3.11
N SER A 195 -5.32 -22.56 4.33
CA SER A 195 -6.73 -22.42 4.68
C SER A 195 -7.38 -21.26 3.93
N MET A 196 -6.77 -20.07 4.01
CA MET A 196 -7.33 -18.85 3.45
C MET A 196 -7.32 -18.85 1.92
N MET A 197 -6.33 -19.47 1.26
CA MET A 197 -6.30 -19.64 -0.20
C MET A 197 -7.34 -20.64 -0.72
N LYS A 198 -7.76 -21.64 0.09
CA LYS A 198 -8.89 -22.50 -0.29
C LYS A 198 -10.21 -21.74 -0.30
N LYS A 199 -10.38 -20.80 0.65
CA LYS A 199 -11.57 -19.95 0.73
C LYS A 199 -11.51 -18.85 -0.34
N TYR A 200 -10.41 -18.11 -0.41
CA TYR A 200 -10.22 -16.96 -1.30
C TYR A 200 -9.15 -17.27 -2.35
N ASP A 201 -9.53 -18.07 -3.34
CA ASP A 201 -8.64 -18.51 -4.42
C ASP A 201 -8.36 -17.37 -5.41
N PRO A 202 -7.13 -16.79 -5.44
CA PRO A 202 -6.78 -15.66 -6.30
C PRO A 202 -6.90 -15.96 -7.80
N GLU A 203 -6.84 -17.24 -8.20
CA GLU A 203 -6.96 -17.63 -9.61
C GLU A 203 -8.42 -17.64 -10.09
N LYS A 204 -9.37 -17.72 -9.16
CA LYS A 204 -10.82 -17.76 -9.46
C LYS A 204 -11.51 -16.43 -9.20
N LEU A 205 -11.01 -15.65 -8.24
CA LEU A 205 -11.57 -14.35 -7.90
C LEU A 205 -11.30 -13.33 -9.01
N LYS A 206 -12.24 -12.41 -9.20
CA LYS A 206 -12.11 -11.29 -10.14
C LYS A 206 -11.90 -10.00 -9.36
N ASP A 207 -11.12 -9.07 -9.87
CA ASP A 207 -10.99 -7.75 -9.25
C ASP A 207 -12.38 -7.10 -9.07
N GLY A 208 -12.61 -6.52 -7.89
CA GLY A 208 -13.90 -5.95 -7.51
C GLY A 208 -14.73 -6.85 -6.60
N PHE A 209 -16.06 -6.68 -6.63
CA PHE A 209 -16.97 -7.43 -5.77
C PHE A 209 -17.09 -8.90 -6.18
N ASN A 210 -17.02 -9.78 -5.19
CA ASN A 210 -17.26 -11.22 -5.34
C ASN A 210 -18.23 -11.68 -4.24
N THR A 211 -19.08 -12.65 -4.56
CA THR A 211 -19.92 -13.35 -3.60
C THR A 211 -19.40 -14.77 -3.44
N MET A 212 -19.00 -15.11 -2.22
CA MET A 212 -18.46 -16.41 -1.87
C MET A 212 -19.59 -17.47 -1.81
N PRO A 213 -19.28 -18.77 -1.87
CA PRO A 213 -20.30 -19.83 -1.83
C PRO A 213 -21.18 -19.83 -0.58
N ASP A 214 -20.70 -19.27 0.54
CA ASP A 214 -21.43 -19.12 1.80
C ASP A 214 -22.30 -17.84 1.86
N GLY A 215 -22.33 -17.06 0.77
CA GLY A 215 -23.05 -15.77 0.68
C GLY A 215 -22.27 -14.57 1.20
N GLU A 216 -21.03 -14.76 1.67
CA GLU A 216 -20.17 -13.65 2.09
C GLU A 216 -19.80 -12.76 0.88
N GLU A 217 -19.92 -11.44 1.04
CA GLU A 217 -19.49 -10.47 0.03
C GLU A 217 -18.10 -9.93 0.38
N ILE A 218 -17.19 -9.97 -0.60
CA ILE A 218 -15.83 -9.42 -0.48
C ILE A 218 -15.49 -8.51 -1.65
N TYR A 219 -14.52 -7.63 -1.44
CA TYR A 219 -13.87 -6.90 -2.52
C TYR A 219 -12.45 -7.45 -2.72
N PHE A 220 -12.17 -7.99 -3.90
CA PHE A 220 -10.88 -8.60 -4.23
C PHE A 220 -9.97 -7.63 -5.00
N ILE A 221 -8.68 -7.64 -4.67
CA ILE A 221 -7.64 -6.85 -5.32
C ILE A 221 -6.44 -7.76 -5.66
N SER A 222 -6.20 -7.94 -6.94
CA SER A 222 -5.11 -8.77 -7.49
C SER A 222 -3.79 -8.02 -7.63
N ARG A 223 -3.83 -6.69 -7.80
CA ARG A 223 -2.65 -5.84 -8.07
C ARG A 223 -2.62 -4.58 -7.20
N PRO A 224 -2.34 -4.71 -5.89
CA PRO A 224 -2.36 -3.57 -4.98
C PRO A 224 -1.33 -2.49 -5.32
N ALA A 225 -0.24 -2.79 -6.02
CA ALA A 225 0.78 -1.80 -6.38
C ALA A 225 0.32 -0.75 -7.40
N LEU A 226 -0.67 -1.08 -8.24
CA LEU A 226 -1.11 -0.21 -9.34
C LEU A 226 -2.17 0.80 -8.93
N GLY A 227 -3.07 0.42 -8.00
CA GLY A 227 -4.27 1.18 -7.72
C GLY A 227 -4.21 2.03 -6.45
N LEU A 228 -5.17 2.93 -6.30
CA LEU A 228 -5.57 3.53 -5.03
C LEU A 228 -7.09 3.45 -4.91
N TRP A 229 -7.58 2.95 -3.78
CA TRP A 229 -9.01 2.76 -3.54
C TRP A 229 -9.51 3.76 -2.50
N ALA A 230 -10.57 4.48 -2.84
CA ALA A 230 -11.27 5.38 -1.95
C ALA A 230 -12.78 5.24 -2.13
N TRP A 231 -13.57 5.47 -1.08
CA TRP A 231 -15.01 5.67 -1.26
C TRP A 231 -15.34 7.16 -1.27
N LYS A 232 -16.37 7.55 -2.01
CA LYS A 232 -16.70 8.96 -2.31
C LYS A 232 -16.68 9.88 -1.08
N GLY A 233 -17.27 9.49 0.04
CA GLY A 233 -17.31 10.34 1.25
C GLY A 233 -15.99 10.48 2.03
N LYS A 234 -14.87 9.90 1.57
CA LYS A 234 -13.51 10.22 2.06
C LYS A 234 -12.74 11.16 1.15
N LEU A 235 -13.22 11.37 -0.06
CA LEU A 235 -12.76 12.41 -0.94
C LEU A 235 -13.66 13.61 -0.62
N GLY A 236 -13.17 14.56 0.18
CA GLY A 236 -13.90 15.82 0.37
C GLY A 236 -14.20 16.44 -1.01
N ASP A 237 -15.26 17.24 -1.09
CA ASP A 237 -15.70 17.92 -2.33
C ASP A 237 -14.53 18.54 -3.12
#